data_AF-A0A2V8X7I0-F1
#
_entry.id   AF-A0A2V8X7I0-F1
#
_cell.length_a   1.000
_cell.length_b   1.000
_cell.length_c   1.000
_cell.angle_alpha   90.00
_cell.angle_beta   90.00
_cell.angle_gamma   90.00
#
_symmetry.space_group_name_H-M   'P 1'
#
loop_
_entity.id
_entity.type
_entity.pdbx_description
1 polymer ?
#
loop_
_entity_poly.entity_id
_entity_poly.type
_entity_poly.pdbx_seq_one_letter_code
_entity_poly.pdbx_strand_id
1 'polypeptide(L)'
;MDYRHTPQDTLDVYVIAKQWMWKAQQPNGLKEINELHVPVGRNVRLTLASEDVIHDFYVPAFRVKMDVVPGHYNTMWFRPTKPGRYHFFCSQYCGTNHALMGGWVTV
;
A
#
# COMPACT_ATOMS: atom_id res chain seq x y z
N MET A 1 8.84 6.66 -15.48
CA MET A 1 8.40 7.10 -14.14
C MET A 1 9.50 6.72 -13.16
N ASP A 2 10.03 7.68 -12.42
CA ASP A 2 11.10 7.44 -11.45
C ASP A 2 10.49 7.07 -10.09
N TYR A 3 10.30 5.79 -9.83
CA TYR A 3 9.70 5.32 -8.57
C TYR A 3 10.63 5.41 -7.35
N ARG A 4 11.90 5.76 -7.55
CA ARG A 4 12.91 5.80 -6.48
C ARG A 4 12.92 7.16 -5.78
N HIS A 5 12.59 8.22 -6.50
CA HIS A 5 12.48 9.56 -5.93
C HIS A 5 11.01 9.93 -5.74
N THR A 6 10.60 10.11 -4.49
CA THR A 6 9.25 10.57 -4.18
C THR A 6 9.09 12.02 -4.64
N PRO A 7 8.04 12.36 -5.41
CA PRO A 7 7.69 13.73 -5.71
C PRO A 7 7.43 14.56 -4.46
N GLN A 8 7.58 15.88 -4.58
CA GLN A 8 7.05 16.82 -3.60
C GLN A 8 5.50 16.85 -3.69
N ASP A 9 4.84 17.26 -2.60
CA ASP A 9 3.37 17.31 -2.46
C ASP A 9 2.67 15.94 -2.66
N THR A 10 2.76 15.11 -1.63
CA THR A 10 2.12 13.78 -1.58
C THR A 10 0.97 13.73 -0.58
N LEU A 11 -0.04 12.91 -0.88
CA LEU A 11 -0.87 12.33 0.16
C LEU A 11 -0.07 11.22 0.85
N ASP A 12 0.33 11.46 2.09
CA ASP A 12 1.10 10.49 2.88
C ASP A 12 0.17 9.55 3.64
N VAL A 13 0.28 8.25 3.37
CA VAL A 13 -0.53 7.22 4.03
C VAL A 13 0.41 6.26 4.76
N TYR A 14 0.13 6.04 6.04
CA TYR A 14 0.82 5.02 6.81
C TYR A 14 0.09 3.69 6.65
N VAL A 15 0.82 2.63 6.32
CA VAL A 15 0.26 1.31 6.02
C VAL A 15 0.96 0.26 6.88
N ILE A 16 0.17 -0.47 7.67
CA ILE A 16 0.65 -1.56 8.51
C ILE A 16 0.20 -2.89 7.93
N ALA A 17 1.15 -3.80 7.70
CA ALA A 17 0.91 -5.19 7.39
C ALA A 17 0.83 -6.03 8.67
N LYS A 18 -0.16 -6.91 8.75
CA LYS A 18 -0.30 -7.94 9.79
C LYS A 18 -0.97 -9.15 9.16
N GLN A 19 -0.67 -10.38 9.54
CA GLN A 19 -1.41 -11.58 9.13
C GLN A 19 -2.92 -11.40 9.44
N TRP A 20 -3.84 -11.39 8.48
CA TRP A 20 -3.69 -11.26 7.02
C TRP A 20 -4.53 -10.09 6.50
N MET A 21 -4.17 -8.90 6.96
CA MET A 21 -4.83 -7.62 6.74
C MET A 21 -3.81 -6.49 6.48
N TRP A 22 -4.28 -5.43 5.84
CA TRP A 22 -3.55 -4.19 5.64
C TRP A 22 -4.33 -3.06 6.29
N LYS A 23 -3.73 -2.37 7.27
CA LYS A 23 -4.33 -1.19 7.91
C LYS A 23 -3.75 0.06 7.24
N ALA A 24 -4.58 0.90 6.65
CA ALA A 24 -4.17 2.18 6.10
C ALA A 24 -4.64 3.33 7.01
N GLN A 25 -3.79 4.33 7.22
CA GLN A 25 -4.12 5.53 7.97
C GLN A 25 -3.68 6.78 7.20
N GLN A 26 -4.64 7.67 6.94
CA GLN A 26 -4.40 8.95 6.29
C GLN A 26 -4.15 10.08 7.30
N PRO A 27 -3.58 11.23 6.88
CA PRO A 27 -3.23 12.33 7.80
C PRO A 27 -4.45 13.00 8.43
N ASN A 28 -5.62 12.91 7.79
CA ASN A 28 -6.89 13.41 8.30
C ASN A 28 -7.51 12.51 9.39
N GLY A 29 -6.85 11.41 9.76
CA GLY A 29 -7.33 10.46 10.77
C GLY A 29 -8.21 9.33 10.23
N LEU A 30 -8.54 9.31 8.93
CA LEU A 30 -9.24 8.18 8.31
C LEU A 30 -8.40 6.90 8.44
N LYS A 31 -9.03 5.82 8.90
CA LYS A 31 -8.43 4.50 9.08
C LYS A 31 -9.25 3.45 8.34
N GLU A 32 -8.57 2.62 7.57
CA GLU A 32 -9.19 1.65 6.68
C GLU A 32 -8.49 0.29 6.84
N ILE A 33 -9.23 -0.79 6.60
CA ILE A 33 -8.70 -2.16 6.60
C ILE A 33 -8.98 -2.77 5.24
N ASN A 34 -7.94 -3.26 4.57
CA ASN A 34 -7.99 -3.86 3.22
C ASN A 34 -8.60 -2.94 2.14
N GLU A 35 -8.62 -1.64 2.40
CA GLU A 35 -9.13 -0.60 1.51
C GLU A 35 -8.17 0.60 1.58
N LEU A 36 -8.04 1.31 0.47
CA LEU A 36 -7.23 2.52 0.34
C LEU A 36 -7.93 3.47 -0.62
N HIS A 37 -8.59 4.51 -0.08
CA HIS A 37 -9.20 5.56 -0.90
C HIS A 37 -8.23 6.70 -1.18
N VAL A 38 -7.93 6.96 -2.45
CA VAL A 38 -6.96 7.98 -2.86
C VAL A 38 -7.52 8.83 -4.00
N PRO A 39 -7.14 10.11 -4.11
CA PRO A 39 -7.64 10.95 -5.20
C PRO A 39 -6.92 10.67 -6.53
N VAL A 40 -7.68 10.63 -7.62
CA VAL A 40 -7.13 10.67 -8.98
C VAL A 40 -6.24 11.90 -9.19
N GLY A 41 -5.12 11.71 -9.88
CA GLY A 41 -4.22 12.81 -10.27
C GLY A 41 -3.43 13.42 -9.11
N ARG A 42 -3.30 12.74 -7.96
CA ARG A 42 -2.42 13.17 -6.86
C ARG A 42 -1.32 12.15 -6.62
N ASN A 43 -0.13 12.62 -6.22
CA ASN A 43 0.93 11.72 -5.80
C ASN A 43 0.55 11.13 -4.42
N VAL A 44 0.59 9.81 -4.29
CA VAL A 44 0.33 9.09 -3.05
C VAL A 44 1.62 8.42 -2.62
N ARG A 45 2.07 8.71 -1.40
CA ARG A 45 3.22 8.04 -0.78
C ARG A 45 2.71 7.11 0.32
N LEU A 46 3.12 5.85 0.25
CA LEU A 46 2.87 4.88 1.30
C LEU A 46 4.15 4.71 2.12
N THR A 47 4.04 4.87 3.44
CA THR A 47 5.05 4.41 4.40
C THR A 47 4.56 3.09 4.98
N LEU A 48 5.31 2.03 4.72
CA LEU A 48 4.93 0.65 4.98
C LEU A 48 5.75 0.09 6.16
N ALA A 49 5.06 -0.58 7.09
CA ALA A 49 5.67 -1.31 8.19
C ALA A 49 4.95 -2.65 8.43
N SER A 50 5.66 -3.64 8.96
CA SER A 50 5.06 -4.91 9.38
C SER A 50 5.02 -5.04 10.89
N GLU A 51 3.90 -5.55 11.43
CA GLU A 51 3.73 -5.90 12.85
C GLU A 51 4.15 -7.34 13.17
N ASP A 52 4.45 -8.19 12.17
CA ASP A 52 4.74 -9.61 12.40
C ASP A 52 5.82 -10.21 11.49
N VAL A 53 5.50 -10.62 10.26
CA VAL A 53 6.37 -11.32 9.32
C VAL A 53 6.61 -10.47 8.06
N ILE A 54 7.44 -10.96 7.14
CA ILE A 54 7.62 -10.27 5.85
C ILE A 54 6.33 -10.40 5.03
N HIS A 55 5.88 -9.27 4.48
CA HIS A 55 4.84 -9.18 3.46
C HIS A 55 5.38 -8.46 2.23
N ASP A 56 4.59 -8.32 1.17
CA ASP A 56 4.90 -7.44 0.05
C ASP A 56 3.61 -6.80 -0.44
N PHE A 57 3.54 -5.46 -0.43
CA PHE A 57 2.36 -4.73 -0.90
C PHE A 57 2.45 -4.55 -2.41
N TYR A 58 1.57 -5.21 -3.17
CA TYR A 58 1.60 -5.19 -4.63
C TYR A 58 0.30 -4.70 -5.25
N VAL A 59 0.37 -3.65 -6.08
CA VAL A 59 -0.74 -3.19 -6.93
C VAL A 59 -0.41 -3.42 -8.41
N PRO A 60 -0.87 -4.53 -9.02
CA PRO A 60 -0.50 -4.90 -10.40
C PRO A 60 -0.84 -3.85 -11.44
N ALA A 61 -2.03 -3.24 -11.32
CA ALA A 61 -2.50 -2.22 -12.26
C ALA A 61 -1.59 -0.98 -12.30
N PHE A 62 -0.88 -0.70 -11.21
CA PHE A 62 0.04 0.42 -11.10
C PHE A 62 1.49 0.01 -11.32
N ARG A 63 1.77 -1.31 -11.42
CA ARG A 63 3.12 -1.89 -11.56
C ARG A 63 4.08 -1.48 -10.46
N VAL A 64 3.55 -1.32 -9.25
CA VAL A 64 4.33 -0.96 -8.06
C VAL A 64 4.18 -2.05 -7.00
N LYS A 65 5.31 -2.46 -6.43
CA LYS A 65 5.38 -3.36 -5.28
C LYS A 65 6.47 -2.93 -4.32
N MET A 66 6.35 -3.32 -3.06
CA MET A 66 7.34 -3.06 -2.03
C MET A 66 7.27 -4.14 -0.95
N ASP A 67 8.41 -4.75 -0.65
CA ASP A 67 8.55 -5.65 0.50
C ASP A 67 8.29 -4.88 1.80
N VAL A 68 7.61 -5.50 2.74
CA VAL A 68 7.26 -4.92 4.04
C VAL A 68 7.87 -5.80 5.12
N VAL A 69 9.01 -5.36 5.64
CA VAL A 69 9.89 -6.15 6.50
C VAL A 69 9.75 -5.71 7.95
N PRO A 70 9.55 -6.64 8.91
CA PRO A 70 9.49 -6.31 10.33
C PRO A 70 10.73 -5.53 10.79
N GLY A 71 10.52 -4.47 11.59
CA GLY A 71 11.60 -3.61 12.08
C GLY A 71 12.13 -2.57 11.09
N HIS A 72 11.61 -2.53 9.86
CA HIS A 72 11.99 -1.55 8.84
C HIS A 72 10.77 -0.75 8.36
N TYR A 73 10.99 0.52 8.04
CA TYR A 73 10.04 1.35 7.31
C TYR A 73 10.48 1.43 5.86
N ASN A 74 9.64 0.94 4.95
CA ASN A 74 9.85 1.11 3.52
C ASN A 74 8.88 2.14 2.97
N THR A 75 9.27 2.81 1.88
CA THR A 75 8.42 3.79 1.22
C THR A 75 8.27 3.47 -0.25
N MET A 76 7.05 3.63 -0.77
CA MET A 76 6.75 3.57 -2.19
C MET A 76 5.79 4.70 -2.53
N TRP A 77 5.70 5.05 -3.81
CA TRP A 77 4.75 6.05 -4.25
C TRP A 77 4.18 5.73 -5.63
N PHE A 78 2.99 6.23 -5.90
CA PHE A 78 2.33 6.16 -7.20
C PHE A 78 1.44 7.38 -7.43
N ARG A 79 1.07 7.64 -8.68
CA ARG A 79 0.10 8.68 -9.06
C ARG A 79 -0.99 8.02 -9.92
N PRO A 80 -2.18 7.74 -9.37
CA PRO A 80 -3.22 7.11 -10.16
C PRO A 80 -3.81 8.13 -11.15
N THR A 81 -3.93 7.76 -12.42
CA THR A 81 -4.34 8.68 -13.49
C THR A 81 -5.73 8.40 -14.06
N LYS A 82 -6.41 7.36 -13.58
CA LYS A 82 -7.74 6.94 -14.03
C LYS A 82 -8.57 6.55 -12.79
N PRO A 83 -9.80 7.08 -12.63
CA PRO A 83 -10.70 6.62 -11.58
C PRO A 83 -11.02 5.14 -11.74
N GLY A 84 -11.25 4.45 -10.63
CA GLY A 84 -11.59 3.04 -10.64
C GLY A 84 -11.16 2.30 -9.37
N ARG A 85 -11.49 1.01 -9.34
CA ARG A 85 -11.15 0.12 -8.24
C ARG A 85 -10.11 -0.91 -8.70
N TYR A 86 -8.97 -0.94 -8.02
CA TYR A 86 -7.80 -1.73 -8.40
C TYR A 86 -7.42 -2.68 -7.27
N HIS A 87 -7.30 -3.97 -7.57
CA HIS A 87 -6.95 -4.95 -6.55
C HIS A 87 -5.47 -4.83 -6.17
N PHE A 88 -5.17 -4.96 -4.89
CA PHE A 88 -3.83 -5.15 -4.37
C PHE A 88 -3.72 -6.48 -3.62
N PHE A 89 -2.51 -7.01 -3.55
CA PHE A 89 -2.22 -8.33 -3.03
C PHE A 89 -1.03 -8.29 -2.07
N CYS A 90 -0.97 -9.26 -1.15
CA CYS A 90 0.30 -9.67 -0.56
C CYS A 90 1.05 -10.56 -1.56
N SER A 91 2.22 -10.14 -2.05
CA SER A 91 2.98 -10.93 -3.05
C SER A 91 4.19 -11.70 -2.49
N GLN A 92 4.31 -11.76 -1.16
CA GLN A 92 5.33 -12.52 -0.45
C GLN A 92 4.67 -13.49 0.53
N TYR A 93 5.04 -14.78 0.49
CA TYR A 93 4.39 -15.80 1.31
C TYR A 93 4.51 -15.47 2.80
N CYS A 94 3.37 -15.22 3.43
CA CYS A 94 3.29 -14.73 4.81
C CYS A 94 2.49 -15.64 5.75
N GLY A 95 2.17 -16.88 5.35
CA GLY A 95 1.51 -17.90 6.18
C GLY A 95 0.15 -18.38 5.64
N THR A 96 -0.65 -19.01 6.51
CA THR A 96 -1.83 -19.83 6.13
C THR A 96 -2.82 -19.12 5.20
N ASN A 97 -3.25 -17.89 5.51
CA ASN A 97 -4.20 -17.16 4.65
C ASN A 97 -3.51 -16.16 3.72
N HIS A 98 -2.26 -16.41 3.32
CA HIS A 98 -1.52 -15.56 2.38
C HIS A 98 -2.32 -15.29 1.10
N ALA A 99 -2.94 -16.32 0.52
CA ALA A 99 -3.72 -16.19 -0.72
C ALA A 99 -4.98 -15.30 -0.58
N LEU A 100 -5.46 -15.08 0.65
CA LEU A 100 -6.60 -14.22 0.95
C LEU A 100 -6.17 -12.81 1.37
N MET A 101 -4.87 -12.57 1.54
CA MET A 101 -4.33 -11.29 1.99
C MET A 101 -4.24 -10.30 0.83
N GLY A 102 -5.14 -9.34 0.81
CA GLY A 102 -5.23 -8.32 -0.23
C GLY A 102 -6.33 -7.32 0.09
N GLY A 103 -6.70 -6.54 -0.92
CA GLY A 103 -7.70 -5.50 -0.77
C GLY A 103 -7.81 -4.63 -2.02
N TRP A 104 -8.37 -3.44 -1.86
CA TRP A 104 -8.65 -2.56 -2.99
C TRP A 104 -8.08 -1.16 -2.80
N VAL A 105 -7.55 -0.60 -3.89
CA VAL A 105 -7.34 0.84 -4.03
C VAL A 105 -8.52 1.40 -4.81
N THR A 106 -9.21 2.37 -4.23
CA THR A 106 -10.28 3.12 -4.89
C THR A 106 -9.76 4.52 -5.22
N VAL A 107 -9.73 4.84 -6.51
CA VAL A 107 -9.23 6.10 -7.09
C VAL A 107 -10.37 7.00 -7.53
#